data_AF-A0A645EFD9-F1
#
_entry.id   AF-A0A645EFD9-F1
#
_cell.length_a   1.000
_cell.length_b   1.000
_cell.length_c   1.000
_cell.angle_alpha   90.00
_cell.angle_beta   90.00
_cell.angle_gamma   90.00
#
_symmetry.space_group_name_H-M   'P 1'
#
loop_
_entity.id
_entity.type
_entity.pdbx_description
1 polymer ?
#
loop_
_entity_poly.entity_id
_entity_poly.type
_entity_poly.pdbx_seq_one_letter_code
_entity_poly.pdbx_strand_id
1 'polypeptide(L)'
;MQQGESAEAGQGAGAEGAADEPRDKPIKPYSKNRPKYGRTQVDDVWKSHVDSETGMVIDPSGATIIWDQTKPRSGQWDMGHVPGQKYSNIHEKYMSGEISLDEFLNWYRDPENYRPELPQTNRGHLYEDEGPHLK
;
A
#
# COMPACT_ATOMS: atom_id res chain seq x y z
N MET A 1 47.19 6.70 -67.75
CA MET A 1 46.00 7.47 -67.32
C MET A 1 45.00 6.43 -66.82
N GLN A 2 44.91 6.03 -65.54
CA GLN A 2 44.81 6.81 -64.29
C GLN A 2 43.60 7.76 -64.39
N GLN A 3 42.53 7.74 -63.58
CA GLN A 3 42.15 7.07 -62.32
C GLN A 3 40.61 7.01 -62.24
N GLY A 4 40.05 6.31 -61.26
CA GLY A 4 38.65 6.49 -60.87
C GLY A 4 38.09 5.40 -59.97
N GLU A 5 38.60 5.30 -58.75
CA GLU A 5 38.02 4.53 -57.64
C GLU A 5 36.59 4.98 -57.31
N SER A 6 35.74 4.03 -56.91
CA SER A 6 34.67 4.28 -55.95
C SER A 6 34.47 3.02 -55.09
N ALA A 7 34.71 3.20 -53.80
CA ALA A 7 34.34 2.36 -52.68
C ALA A 7 32.79 2.23 -52.58
N GLU A 8 32.13 1.48 -51.69
CA GLU A 8 32.49 0.86 -50.43
C GLU A 8 31.42 -0.19 -50.05
N ALA A 9 31.82 -1.10 -49.17
CA ALA A 9 31.09 -1.92 -48.18
C ALA A 9 29.56 -1.82 -48.00
N GLY A 10 29.00 -2.93 -47.50
CA GLY A 10 27.98 -2.83 -46.46
C GLY A 10 26.97 -3.95 -46.40
N GLN A 11 27.19 -4.90 -45.50
CA GLN A 11 26.25 -5.96 -45.10
C GLN A 11 24.94 -5.37 -44.54
N GLY A 12 23.80 -5.84 -45.04
CA GLY A 12 22.49 -5.63 -44.42
C GLY A 12 22.04 -6.87 -43.66
N ALA A 13 22.55 -7.05 -42.44
CA ALA A 13 21.94 -7.90 -41.41
C ALA A 13 20.98 -7.04 -40.57
N GLY A 14 19.80 -7.58 -40.25
CA GLY A 14 18.79 -6.97 -39.40
C GLY A 14 17.40 -7.10 -40.04
N ALA A 15 16.37 -7.65 -39.41
CA ALA A 15 16.12 -7.79 -37.99
C ALA A 15 15.81 -9.24 -37.63
N GLU A 16 16.59 -9.78 -36.69
CA GLU A 16 16.19 -10.90 -35.85
C GLU A 16 14.83 -10.57 -35.24
N GLY A 17 13.89 -11.49 -35.40
CA GLY A 17 12.58 -11.41 -34.78
C GLY A 17 12.74 -11.16 -33.29
N ALA A 18 12.11 -10.08 -32.82
CA ALA A 18 11.93 -9.84 -31.40
C ALA A 18 11.41 -11.13 -30.78
N ALA A 19 12.25 -11.75 -29.94
CA ALA A 19 11.86 -12.91 -29.17
C ALA A 19 10.56 -12.57 -28.43
N ASP A 20 9.51 -13.37 -28.67
CA ASP A 20 8.29 -13.41 -27.86
C ASP A 20 8.74 -13.81 -26.45
N GLU A 21 9.11 -12.83 -25.62
CA GLU A 21 9.32 -13.07 -24.20
C GLU A 21 8.06 -13.75 -23.67
N PRO A 22 8.17 -14.84 -22.91
CA PRO A 22 7.00 -15.55 -22.40
C PRO A 22 6.13 -14.56 -21.62
N ARG A 23 4.90 -14.35 -22.14
CA ARG A 23 3.89 -13.41 -21.62
C ARG A 23 3.41 -13.70 -20.20
N ASP A 24 3.90 -14.78 -19.57
CA ASP A 24 3.65 -15.13 -18.18
C ASP A 24 4.84 -14.72 -17.30
N LYS A 25 4.97 -13.41 -17.04
CA LYS A 25 5.71 -12.98 -15.84
C LYS A 25 4.93 -13.51 -14.63
N PRO A 26 5.58 -14.21 -13.69
CA PRO A 26 4.89 -14.74 -12.51
C PRO A 26 4.19 -13.59 -11.78
N ILE A 27 2.87 -13.73 -11.60
CA ILE A 27 2.05 -12.73 -10.91
C ILE A 27 2.52 -12.67 -9.45
N LYS A 28 3.16 -11.56 -9.06
CA LYS A 28 3.55 -11.33 -7.66
C LYS A 28 2.29 -11.46 -6.76
N PRO A 29 2.38 -12.16 -5.63
CA PRO A 29 1.32 -12.18 -4.63
C PRO A 29 0.84 -10.76 -4.30
N TYR A 30 -0.45 -10.59 -4.04
CA TYR A 30 -1.02 -9.28 -3.66
C TYR A 30 -0.84 -8.15 -4.69
N SER A 31 -0.52 -8.47 -5.95
CA SER A 31 -0.54 -7.51 -7.06
C SER A 31 -1.91 -6.93 -7.36
N LYS A 32 -2.98 -7.69 -7.10
CA LYS A 32 -4.37 -7.30 -7.39
C LYS A 32 -5.28 -7.20 -6.16
N ASN A 33 -4.84 -7.73 -5.02
CA ASN A 33 -5.65 -7.86 -3.81
C ASN A 33 -4.80 -7.56 -2.58
N ARG A 34 -5.41 -7.02 -1.52
CA ARG A 34 -4.72 -6.80 -0.25
C ARG A 34 -4.61 -8.10 0.58
N PRO A 35 -3.58 -8.24 1.42
CA PRO A 35 -3.53 -9.32 2.40
C PRO A 35 -4.69 -9.23 3.41
N LYS A 36 -4.97 -10.35 4.08
CA LYS A 36 -5.82 -10.34 5.27
C LYS A 36 -5.04 -9.81 6.46
N TYR A 37 -5.73 -9.08 7.33
CA TYR A 37 -5.21 -8.67 8.63
C TYR A 37 -4.82 -9.88 9.48
N GLY A 38 -3.91 -9.65 10.43
CA GLY A 38 -3.56 -10.60 11.48
C GLY A 38 -4.75 -10.93 12.37
N ARG A 39 -4.68 -12.07 13.08
CA ARG A 39 -5.81 -12.61 13.87
C ARG A 39 -6.35 -11.64 14.92
N THR A 40 -5.47 -10.90 15.58
CA THR A 40 -5.80 -9.95 16.66
C THR A 40 -5.66 -8.50 16.25
N GLN A 41 -5.18 -8.23 15.04
CA GLN A 41 -4.71 -6.91 14.62
C GLN A 41 -5.78 -5.81 14.77
N VAL A 42 -7.04 -6.13 14.47
CA VAL A 42 -8.17 -5.20 14.63
C VAL A 42 -8.37 -4.81 16.09
N ASP A 43 -8.36 -5.79 16.99
CA ASP A 43 -8.50 -5.57 18.43
C ASP A 43 -7.29 -4.85 19.02
N ASP A 44 -6.08 -5.17 18.54
CA ASP A 44 -4.83 -4.56 18.99
C ASP A 44 -4.79 -3.07 18.63
N VAL A 45 -5.18 -2.72 17.39
CA VAL A 45 -5.33 -1.32 16.94
C VAL A 45 -6.37 -0.57 17.76
N TRP A 46 -7.52 -1.20 18.03
CA TRP A 46 -8.55 -0.57 18.85
C TRP A 46 -8.04 -0.28 20.26
N LYS A 47 -7.50 -1.29 20.94
CA LYS A 47 -7.04 -1.19 22.33
C LYS A 47 -5.90 -0.19 22.51
N SER A 48 -5.00 -0.07 21.53
CA SER A 48 -3.91 0.91 21.59
C SER A 48 -4.38 2.36 21.47
N HIS A 49 -5.60 2.59 21.00
CA HIS A 49 -6.20 3.92 20.82
C HIS A 49 -7.33 4.22 21.81
N VAL A 50 -7.58 3.32 22.77
CA VAL A 50 -8.47 3.61 23.89
C VAL A 50 -7.74 4.55 24.84
N ASP A 51 -8.27 5.76 24.99
CA ASP A 51 -7.79 6.72 25.97
C ASP A 51 -7.95 6.15 27.39
N SER A 52 -6.87 6.20 28.18
CA SER A 52 -6.82 5.55 29.49
C SER A 52 -7.64 6.25 30.57
N GLU A 53 -7.96 7.54 30.39
CA GLU A 53 -8.72 8.33 31.35
C GLU A 53 -10.22 8.24 31.08
N THR A 54 -10.61 8.34 29.81
CA THR A 54 -12.00 8.42 29.37
C THR A 54 -12.56 7.09 28.87
N GLY A 55 -11.69 6.15 28.48
CA GLY A 55 -12.08 4.89 27.82
C GLY A 55 -12.59 5.07 26.39
N MET A 56 -12.42 6.25 25.79
CA MET A 56 -12.93 6.59 24.47
C MET A 56 -11.86 6.40 23.40
N VAL A 57 -12.31 6.11 22.16
CA VAL A 57 -11.47 6.16 20.97
C VAL A 57 -11.89 7.39 20.17
N ILE A 58 -10.93 8.21 19.76
CA ILE A 58 -11.19 9.47 19.05
C ILE A 58 -10.67 9.38 17.62
N ASP A 59 -11.56 9.65 16.67
CA ASP A 59 -11.23 9.81 15.25
C ASP A 59 -10.34 11.05 15.04
N PRO A 60 -9.48 11.10 14.01
CA PRO A 60 -8.67 12.28 13.70
C PRO A 60 -9.45 13.60 13.53
N SER A 61 -10.75 13.54 13.21
CA SER A 61 -11.64 14.73 13.19
C SER A 61 -12.04 15.26 14.58
N GLY A 62 -11.72 14.53 15.65
CA GLY A 62 -12.14 14.82 17.03
C GLY A 62 -13.45 14.13 17.45
N ALA A 63 -14.09 13.39 16.56
CA ALA A 63 -15.31 12.67 16.87
C ALA A 63 -15.03 11.38 17.68
N THR A 64 -15.87 11.06 18.66
CA THR A 64 -15.79 9.78 19.37
C THR A 64 -16.24 8.63 18.47
N ILE A 65 -15.44 7.56 18.43
CA ILE A 65 -15.77 6.31 17.75
C ILE A 65 -16.38 5.34 18.76
N ILE A 66 -17.53 4.77 18.41
CA ILE A 66 -18.20 3.73 19.21
C ILE A 66 -18.08 2.40 18.47
N TRP A 67 -17.63 1.36 19.18
CA TRP A 67 -17.56 0.01 18.65
C TRP A 67 -18.42 -0.96 19.48
N ASP A 68 -19.60 -1.26 18.96
CA ASP A 68 -20.46 -2.33 19.43
C ASP A 68 -19.94 -3.67 18.89
N GLN A 69 -19.19 -4.39 19.72
CA GLN A 69 -18.60 -5.69 19.40
C GLN A 69 -19.64 -6.80 19.21
N THR A 70 -20.92 -6.56 19.55
CA THR A 70 -22.01 -7.51 19.25
C THR A 70 -22.47 -7.43 17.79
N LYS A 71 -22.06 -6.39 17.08
CA LYS A 71 -22.40 -6.14 15.67
C LYS A 71 -21.16 -6.24 14.78
N PRO A 72 -21.34 -6.46 13.46
CA PRO A 72 -20.23 -6.37 12.52
C PRO A 72 -19.51 -5.03 12.62
N ARG A 73 -18.17 -5.02 12.59
CA ARG A 73 -17.35 -3.80 12.60
C ARG A 73 -17.64 -2.90 11.39
N SER A 74 -17.98 -3.49 10.25
CA SER A 74 -18.23 -2.77 9.00
C SER A 74 -19.25 -1.65 9.21
N GLY A 75 -18.86 -0.42 8.89
CA GLY A 75 -19.70 0.77 9.05
C GLY A 75 -19.63 1.44 10.43
N GLN A 76 -18.98 0.83 11.42
CA GLN A 76 -18.72 1.47 12.72
C GLN A 76 -17.41 2.25 12.70
N TRP A 77 -16.33 1.60 12.23
CA TRP A 77 -15.02 2.21 12.03
C TRP A 77 -14.18 1.40 11.04
N ASP A 78 -13.26 2.06 10.37
CA ASP A 78 -12.32 1.51 9.40
C ASP A 78 -10.88 1.61 9.94
N MET A 79 -10.00 0.71 9.47
CA MET A 79 -8.57 0.74 9.82
C MET A 79 -7.86 1.73 8.91
N GLY A 80 -7.80 2.99 9.35
CA GLY A 80 -7.02 4.03 8.68
C GLY A 80 -5.53 3.81 8.88
N HIS A 81 -4.71 4.22 7.91
CA HIS A 81 -3.26 4.23 8.06
C HIS A 81 -2.82 5.47 8.82
N VAL A 82 -1.85 5.31 9.73
CA VAL A 82 -1.26 6.48 10.41
C VAL A 82 -0.48 7.35 9.41
N PRO A 83 -0.32 8.67 9.65
CA PRO A 83 0.41 9.55 8.73
C PRO A 83 1.81 9.00 8.39
N GLY A 84 2.16 9.02 7.11
CA GLY A 84 3.43 8.47 6.61
C GLY A 84 3.43 6.96 6.36
N GLN A 85 2.45 6.21 6.87
CA GLN A 85 2.32 4.77 6.68
C GLN A 85 1.30 4.42 5.59
N LYS A 86 1.38 5.09 4.43
CA LYS A 86 0.45 4.84 3.32
C LYS A 86 0.67 3.45 2.71
N TYR A 87 -0.43 2.72 2.53
CA TYR A 87 -0.41 1.43 1.81
C TYR A 87 0.18 1.54 0.40
N SER A 88 -0.13 2.61 -0.34
CA SER A 88 0.37 2.79 -1.71
C SER A 88 1.89 2.75 -1.77
N ASN A 89 2.56 3.42 -0.82
CA ASN A 89 4.00 3.55 -0.81
C ASN A 89 4.68 2.20 -0.56
N ILE A 90 4.22 1.45 0.46
CA ILE A 90 4.83 0.15 0.77
C ILE A 90 4.50 -0.89 -0.30
N HIS A 91 3.30 -0.82 -0.89
CA HIS A 91 2.88 -1.73 -1.96
C HIS A 91 3.71 -1.51 -3.21
N GLU A 92 4.01 -0.26 -3.57
CA GLU A 92 4.91 0.08 -4.67
C GLU A 92 6.32 -0.48 -4.42
N LYS A 93 6.89 -0.29 -3.21
CA LYS A 93 8.19 -0.87 -2.84
C LYS A 93 8.23 -2.39 -2.98
N TYR A 94 7.16 -3.07 -2.61
CA TYR A 94 7.06 -4.52 -2.76
C TYR A 94 6.93 -4.93 -4.25
N MET A 95 6.14 -4.19 -5.02
CA MET A 95 5.95 -4.44 -6.46
C MET A 95 7.22 -4.16 -7.27
N SER A 96 8.00 -3.14 -6.89
CA SER A 96 9.31 -2.85 -7.49
C SER A 96 10.39 -3.86 -7.06
N GLY A 97 10.19 -4.53 -5.92
CA GLY A 97 11.17 -5.47 -5.34
C GLY A 97 12.21 -4.82 -4.44
N GLU A 98 11.99 -3.56 -4.04
CA GLU A 98 12.79 -2.88 -3.01
C GLU A 98 12.66 -3.57 -1.64
N ILE A 99 11.48 -4.11 -1.34
CA ILE A 99 11.21 -4.92 -0.15
C ILE A 99 10.68 -6.31 -0.53
N SER A 100 10.93 -7.27 0.34
CA SER A 100 10.44 -8.64 0.22
C SER A 100 8.94 -8.76 0.54
N LEU A 101 8.35 -9.92 0.19
CA LEU A 101 6.98 -10.25 0.58
C LEU A 101 6.82 -10.27 2.11
N ASP A 102 7.81 -10.78 2.83
CA ASP A 102 7.75 -10.89 4.28
C ASP A 102 7.81 -9.51 4.94
N GLU A 103 8.66 -8.60 4.46
CA GLU A 103 8.69 -7.21 4.93
C GLU A 103 7.36 -6.49 4.66
N PHE A 104 6.78 -6.67 3.47
CA PHE A 104 5.45 -6.14 3.15
C PHE A 104 4.37 -6.70 4.07
N LEU A 105 4.36 -8.01 4.34
CA LEU A 105 3.38 -8.64 5.21
C LEU A 105 3.57 -8.26 6.68
N ASN A 106 4.82 -8.10 7.14
CA ASN A 106 5.13 -7.64 8.49
C ASN A 106 4.62 -6.22 8.68
N TRP A 107 4.93 -5.31 7.75
CA TRP A 107 4.40 -3.96 7.77
C TRP A 107 2.86 -3.95 7.72
N TYR A 108 2.25 -4.74 6.83
CA TYR A 108 0.80 -4.74 6.65
C TYR A 108 0.05 -5.28 7.88
N ARG A 109 0.67 -6.19 8.62
CA ARG A 109 0.07 -6.84 9.80
C ARG A 109 0.46 -6.20 11.11
N ASP A 110 1.37 -5.25 11.09
CA ASP A 110 1.75 -4.46 12.24
C ASP A 110 0.61 -3.49 12.61
N PRO A 111 0.01 -3.63 13.81
CA PRO A 111 -1.05 -2.73 14.26
C PRO A 111 -0.58 -1.28 14.43
N GLU A 112 0.71 -1.01 14.65
CA GLU A 112 1.22 0.35 14.86
C GLU A 112 1.14 1.22 13.58
N ASN A 113 0.99 0.60 12.41
CA ASN A 113 0.80 1.30 11.14
C ASN A 113 -0.65 1.76 10.90
N TYR A 114 -1.55 1.50 11.85
CA TYR A 114 -2.98 1.79 11.71
C TYR A 114 -3.54 2.54 12.92
N ARG A 115 -4.66 3.23 12.69
CA ARG A 115 -5.49 3.84 13.72
C ARG A 115 -6.98 3.67 13.41
N PRO A 116 -7.86 3.67 14.41
CA PRO A 116 -9.31 3.71 14.18
C PRO A 116 -9.72 5.03 13.53
N GLU A 117 -10.49 4.94 12.45
CA GLU A 117 -11.10 6.10 11.79
C GLU A 117 -12.57 5.83 11.47
N LEU A 118 -13.40 6.86 11.47
CA LEU A 118 -14.77 6.76 10.98
C LEU A 118 -14.77 6.43 9.47
N PRO A 119 -15.77 5.70 8.96
CA PRO A 119 -15.83 5.38 7.54
C PRO A 119 -15.80 6.61 6.64
N GLN A 120 -16.38 7.73 7.08
CA GLN A 120 -16.39 8.97 6.32
C GLN A 120 -15.00 9.61 6.21
N THR A 121 -14.23 9.63 7.30
CA THR A 121 -12.90 10.25 7.35
C THR A 121 -11.88 9.42 6.60
N ASN A 122 -11.88 8.10 6.84
CA ASN A 122 -10.98 7.16 6.17
C ASN A 122 -11.22 7.08 4.66
N ARG A 123 -12.48 6.92 4.22
CA ARG A 123 -12.80 6.81 2.78
C ARG A 123 -12.67 8.14 2.04
N GLY A 124 -12.69 9.25 2.77
CA GLY A 124 -12.39 10.58 2.25
C GLY A 124 -10.88 10.88 2.20
N HIS A 125 -10.03 10.01 2.76
CA HIS A 125 -8.58 10.20 2.86
C HIS A 125 -8.17 11.54 3.50
N LEU A 126 -9.00 12.06 4.43
CA LEU A 126 -8.90 13.46 4.89
C LEU A 126 -7.68 13.74 5.78
N TYR A 127 -7.13 12.70 6.42
CA TYR A 127 -6.08 12.82 7.43
C TYR A 127 -4.87 11.91 7.15
N GLU A 128 -4.70 11.45 5.90
CA GLU A 128 -3.60 10.57 5.51
C GLU A 128 -2.27 11.30 5.27
N ASP A 129 -2.31 12.60 4.99
CA ASP A 129 -1.15 13.45 4.68
C ASP A 129 -0.78 14.44 5.78
N GLU A 130 -1.75 14.87 6.59
CA GLU A 130 -1.54 15.86 7.63
C GLU A 130 -1.83 15.26 9.01
N GLY A 131 -0.87 15.40 9.93
CA GLY A 131 -1.02 15.00 11.32
C GLY A 131 -2.17 15.72 12.02
N PRO A 132 -2.53 15.32 13.26
CA PRO A 132 -3.69 15.87 13.94
C PRO A 132 -3.56 17.38 14.12
N HIS A 133 -4.45 18.14 13.49
CA HIS A 133 -4.66 19.56 13.78
C HIS A 133 -5.41 19.66 15.12
N LEU A 134 -4.66 19.60 16.22
CA LEU A 134 -5.16 19.97 17.54
C LEU A 134 -5.47 21.47 17.52
N LYS A 135 -6.75 21.83 17.69
CA LYS A 135 -7.20 23.20 17.97
C LYS A 135 -7.37 23.39 19.47
#